data_AF-A0A455U698-F1
#
_entry.id   AF-A0A455U698-F1
#
_cell.length_a   1.000
_cell.length_b   1.000
_cell.length_c   1.000
_cell.angle_alpha   90.00
_cell.angle_beta   90.00
_cell.angle_gamma   90.00
#
_symmetry.space_group_name_H-M   'P 1'
#
loop_
_entity.id
_entity.type
_entity.pdbx_description
1 polymer ?
#
loop_
_entity_poly.entity_id
_entity_poly.type
_entity_poly.pdbx_seq_one_letter_code
_entity_poly.pdbx_strand_id
1 'polypeptide(L)'
;MQANTLLSASPSQASYSLAPYTEFWHEDEQPVTLNDLLSQPRRFEEAQQAEDLNFGYTPHDVWLRTQIHNDSPEAQRWIVQFEYPFLDYVTLYTLRLQGSDVQQSGSAVPVEQRALAHRQAAFPLELAPMKPSRCMPMWLPGQQDAQLSPNSPRGFLRPKRSS
;
A
#
# COMPACT_ATOMS: atom_id res chain seq x y z
N MET A 1 -0.37 -25.60 2.86
CA MET A 1 -1.72 -24.99 2.95
C MET A 1 -1.75 -23.89 1.89
N GLN A 2 -2.84 -23.69 1.16
CA GLN A 2 -2.89 -22.60 0.17
C GLN A 2 -3.15 -21.29 0.91
N ALA A 3 -2.10 -20.47 1.07
CA ALA A 3 -2.22 -19.14 1.66
C ALA A 3 -3.03 -18.23 0.72
N ASN A 4 -4.01 -17.52 1.26
CA ASN A 4 -4.94 -16.73 0.46
C ASN A 4 -4.53 -15.26 0.50
N THR A 5 -3.49 -14.90 -0.26
CA THR A 5 -2.92 -13.54 -0.39
C THR A 5 -3.89 -12.48 -0.96
N LEU A 6 -5.15 -12.84 -1.17
CA LEU A 6 -6.20 -11.98 -1.68
C LEU A 6 -7.07 -11.52 -0.52
N LEU A 7 -7.00 -10.22 -0.22
CA LEU A 7 -7.94 -9.57 0.67
C LEU A 7 -9.22 -9.22 -0.08
N SER A 8 -10.35 -9.81 0.30
CA SER A 8 -11.69 -9.35 -0.09
C SER A 8 -12.14 -8.19 0.79
N ALA A 9 -12.06 -6.97 0.27
CA ALA A 9 -12.57 -5.77 0.92
C ALA A 9 -14.09 -5.67 0.74
N SER A 10 -14.80 -5.43 1.84
CA SER A 10 -16.26 -5.27 1.91
C SER A 10 -16.64 -4.04 2.72
N PRO A 11 -17.70 -3.27 2.35
CA PRO A 11 -18.12 -2.10 3.12
C PRO A 11 -18.65 -2.43 4.53
N SER A 12 -18.89 -3.70 4.83
CA SER A 12 -19.38 -4.16 6.14
C SER A 12 -18.34 -4.07 7.26
N GLN A 13 -17.06 -3.83 6.94
CA GLN A 13 -15.97 -3.83 7.92
C GLN A 13 -15.23 -2.49 7.93
N ALA A 14 -14.94 -1.98 9.15
CA ALA A 14 -14.39 -0.64 9.35
C ALA A 14 -12.88 -0.53 9.06
N SER A 15 -12.12 -1.62 9.17
CA SER A 15 -10.73 -1.71 8.73
C SER A 15 -10.29 -3.16 8.55
N TYR A 16 -9.27 -3.36 7.72
CA TYR A 16 -8.55 -4.62 7.54
C TYR A 16 -7.05 -4.37 7.74
N SER A 17 -6.36 -5.17 8.57
CA SER A 17 -4.89 -5.20 8.52
C SER A 17 -4.47 -5.90 7.22
N LEU A 18 -3.51 -5.31 6.51
CA LEU A 18 -2.98 -5.89 5.29
C LEU A 18 -1.88 -6.92 5.57
N ALA A 19 -1.31 -6.97 6.77
CA ALA A 19 -0.21 -7.86 7.13
C ALA A 19 -0.40 -9.32 6.68
N PRO A 20 -1.48 -10.05 7.05
CA PRO A 20 -1.66 -11.45 6.65
C PRO A 20 -1.99 -11.66 5.15
N TYR A 21 -2.13 -10.57 4.38
CA TYR A 21 -2.35 -10.57 2.93
C TYR A 21 -1.18 -9.95 2.16
N THR A 22 -0.08 -9.63 2.86
CA THR A 22 1.07 -8.95 2.31
C THR A 22 2.24 -9.91 2.18
N GLU A 23 2.79 -9.94 0.98
CA GLU A 23 4.08 -10.55 0.70
C GLU A 23 5.14 -9.44 0.73
N PHE A 24 6.32 -9.72 1.28
CA PHE A 24 7.44 -8.79 1.33
C PHE A 24 8.66 -9.37 0.62
N TRP A 25 9.52 -8.49 0.10
CA TRP A 25 10.83 -8.85 -0.43
C TRP A 25 11.82 -7.77 -0.03
N HIS A 26 12.98 -8.18 0.48
CA HIS A 26 14.05 -7.26 0.88
C HIS A 26 15.04 -7.07 -0.25
N GLU A 27 15.40 -5.82 -0.50
CA GLU A 27 16.53 -5.51 -1.33
C GLU A 27 17.82 -5.66 -0.52
N ASP A 28 18.75 -6.50 -1.01
CA ASP A 28 19.99 -6.80 -0.28
C ASP A 28 21.23 -6.07 -0.84
N GLU A 29 21.19 -5.59 -2.09
CA GLU A 29 22.41 -5.14 -2.82
C GLU A 29 22.27 -3.86 -3.67
N GLN A 30 21.24 -3.73 -4.51
CA GLN A 30 21.12 -2.63 -5.48
C GLN A 30 19.67 -2.15 -5.64
N PRO A 31 19.43 -0.82 -5.78
CA PRO A 31 18.11 -0.26 -6.05
C PRO A 31 17.40 -0.89 -7.24
N VAL A 32 16.25 -1.50 -6.98
CA VAL A 32 15.35 -2.13 -7.93
C VAL A 32 14.23 -1.18 -8.29
N THR A 33 13.86 -1.05 -9.57
CA THR A 33 12.63 -0.34 -9.94
C THR A 33 11.44 -1.29 -10.03
N LEU A 34 10.22 -0.74 -9.96
CA LEU A 34 8.99 -1.52 -10.20
C LEU A 34 9.07 -2.28 -11.54
N ASN A 35 9.65 -1.69 -12.59
CA ASN A 35 9.76 -2.32 -13.91
C ASN A 35 10.70 -3.54 -13.88
N ASP A 36 11.79 -3.49 -13.13
CA ASP A 36 12.71 -4.62 -12.97
C ASP A 36 12.03 -5.76 -12.21
N LEU A 37 11.27 -5.42 -11.17
CA LEU A 37 10.52 -6.38 -10.35
C LEU A 37 9.36 -7.03 -11.14
N LEU A 38 8.70 -6.27 -12.01
CA LEU A 38 7.69 -6.82 -12.94
C LEU A 38 8.31 -7.65 -14.08
N SER A 39 9.54 -7.34 -14.49
CA SER A 39 10.25 -8.05 -15.56
C SER A 39 10.94 -9.32 -15.08
N GLN A 40 11.36 -9.37 -13.82
CA GLN A 40 12.06 -10.50 -13.20
C GLN A 40 11.30 -10.96 -11.95
N PRO A 41 10.60 -12.12 -11.99
CA PRO A 41 9.82 -12.59 -10.85
C PRO A 41 10.75 -12.95 -9.69
N ARG A 42 10.81 -12.07 -8.69
CA ARG A 42 11.52 -12.31 -7.42
C ARG A 42 10.68 -13.15 -6.48
N ARG A 43 11.35 -13.88 -5.59
CA ARG A 43 10.71 -14.65 -4.51
C ARG A 43 10.39 -13.70 -3.36
N PHE A 44 9.11 -13.43 -3.18
CA PHE A 44 8.60 -12.75 -2.00
C PHE A 44 8.36 -13.79 -0.89
N GLU A 45 8.41 -13.34 0.35
CA GLU A 45 8.05 -14.08 1.55
C GLU A 45 6.67 -13.62 2.05
N GLU A 46 5.88 -14.52 2.61
CA GLU A 46 4.53 -14.23 3.09
C GLU A 46 4.59 -13.77 4.56
N ALA A 47 4.11 -12.56 4.87
CA ALA A 47 3.90 -12.17 6.26
C ALA A 47 2.70 -12.94 6.84
N GLN A 48 2.90 -13.57 8.01
CA GLN A 48 1.83 -14.22 8.77
C GLN A 48 1.20 -13.24 9.78
N GLN A 49 2.02 -12.36 10.35
CA GLN A 49 1.64 -11.40 11.38
C GLN A 49 2.16 -9.98 11.06
N ALA A 50 1.67 -8.96 11.78
CA ALA A 50 2.15 -7.59 11.62
C ALA A 50 3.63 -7.47 12.00
N GLU A 51 4.08 -8.25 12.97
CA GLU A 51 5.46 -8.34 13.44
C GLU A 51 6.43 -8.87 12.36
N ASP A 52 5.96 -9.68 11.40
CA ASP A 52 6.82 -10.14 10.29
C ASP A 52 7.19 -8.99 9.35
N LEU A 53 6.37 -7.93 9.31
CA LEU A 53 6.68 -6.68 8.61
C LEU A 53 7.58 -5.74 9.44
N ASN A 54 8.25 -6.24 10.50
CA ASN A 54 9.12 -5.46 11.38
C ASN A 54 10.60 -5.63 10.99
N PHE A 55 11.00 -4.91 9.96
CA PHE A 55 12.34 -5.00 9.37
C PHE A 55 13.41 -4.16 10.10
N GLY A 56 13.12 -3.69 11.32
CA GLY A 56 14.04 -2.85 12.08
C GLY A 56 14.35 -1.53 11.37
N TYR A 57 15.62 -1.11 11.44
CA TYR A 57 16.20 -0.05 10.62
C TYR A 57 17.12 -0.71 9.58
N THR A 58 16.57 -1.04 8.41
CA THR A 58 17.35 -1.50 7.25
C THR A 58 17.78 -0.30 6.42
N PRO A 59 19.01 -0.24 5.86
CA PRO A 59 19.41 0.83 4.95
C PRO A 59 18.91 0.62 3.51
N HIS A 60 18.23 -0.49 3.23
CA HIS A 60 17.77 -0.88 1.89
C HIS A 60 16.25 -0.79 1.73
N ASP A 61 15.80 -0.79 0.48
CA ASP A 61 14.39 -0.77 0.12
C ASP A 61 13.70 -2.09 0.49
N VAL A 62 12.42 -1.98 0.84
CA VAL A 62 11.54 -3.12 1.05
C VAL A 62 10.43 -3.05 0.01
N TRP A 63 10.09 -4.17 -0.59
CA TRP A 63 8.99 -4.27 -1.54
C TRP A 63 7.87 -5.04 -0.91
N LEU A 64 6.74 -4.36 -0.66
CA LEU A 64 5.51 -4.99 -0.22
C LEU A 64 4.61 -5.25 -1.43
N ARG A 65 3.82 -6.32 -1.37
CA ARG A 65 2.84 -6.69 -2.38
C ARG A 65 1.60 -7.25 -1.72
N THR A 66 0.45 -6.67 -2.03
CA THR A 66 -0.85 -7.03 -1.46
C THR A 66 -1.87 -7.14 -2.60
N GLN A 67 -2.64 -8.22 -2.65
CA GLN A 67 -3.68 -8.37 -3.66
C GLN A 67 -5.03 -8.04 -3.02
N ILE A 68 -5.74 -7.05 -3.56
CA ILE A 68 -6.98 -6.53 -2.97
C ILE A 68 -8.11 -6.68 -3.99
N HIS A 69 -9.13 -7.46 -3.63
CA HIS A 69 -10.37 -7.64 -4.35
C HIS A 69 -11.45 -6.76 -3.71
N ASN A 70 -12.32 -6.16 -4.51
CA ASN A 70 -13.54 -5.53 -4.03
C ASN A 70 -14.73 -6.42 -4.41
N ASP A 71 -15.26 -7.15 -3.42
CA ASP A 71 -16.37 -8.10 -3.61
C ASP A 71 -17.72 -7.36 -3.81
N SER A 72 -17.74 -6.04 -3.64
CA SER A 72 -18.93 -5.22 -3.88
C SER A 72 -19.24 -5.10 -5.38
N PRO A 73 -20.54 -5.09 -5.76
CA PRO A 73 -20.98 -4.67 -7.10
C PRO A 73 -20.77 -3.17 -7.37
N GLU A 74 -20.41 -2.38 -6.37
CA GLU A 74 -20.13 -0.94 -6.48
C GLU A 74 -18.62 -0.64 -6.36
N ALA A 75 -18.17 0.43 -7.02
CA ALA A 75 -16.80 0.91 -6.86
C ALA A 75 -16.57 1.41 -5.43
N GLN A 76 -15.44 1.04 -4.84
CA GLN A 76 -15.13 1.42 -3.46
C GLN A 76 -13.85 2.25 -3.36
N ARG A 77 -13.92 3.32 -2.57
CA ARG A 77 -12.76 4.10 -2.17
C ARG A 77 -12.32 3.67 -0.77
N TRP A 78 -11.12 3.16 -0.69
CA TRP A 78 -10.43 2.80 0.54
C TRP A 78 -9.23 3.72 0.75
N ILE A 79 -8.67 3.72 1.94
CA ILE A 79 -7.38 4.35 2.26
C ILE A 79 -6.47 3.27 2.82
N VAL A 80 -5.32 3.08 2.16
CA VAL A 80 -4.18 2.37 2.75
C VAL A 80 -3.47 3.37 3.64
N GLN A 81 -3.50 3.15 4.95
CA GLN A 81 -2.88 3.98 5.96
C GLN A 81 -1.82 3.17 6.69
N PHE A 82 -0.59 3.67 6.71
CA PHE A 82 0.47 3.12 7.55
C PHE A 82 0.38 3.78 8.93
N GLU A 83 0.44 2.99 10.00
CA GLU A 83 0.25 3.55 11.34
C GLU A 83 1.47 4.36 11.81
N TYR A 84 2.65 4.08 11.26
CA TYR A 84 3.89 4.75 11.64
C TYR A 84 4.04 6.16 11.04
N PRO A 85 4.23 7.22 11.87
CA PRO A 85 4.25 8.60 11.41
C PRO A 85 5.65 9.13 11.01
N PHE A 86 6.69 8.30 11.07
CA PHE A 86 8.09 8.67 10.75
C PHE A 86 8.61 7.97 9.47
N LEU A 87 7.70 7.51 8.61
CA LEU A 87 8.05 6.95 7.31
C LEU A 87 8.45 8.06 6.35
N ASP A 88 9.73 8.22 6.08
CA ASP A 88 10.22 9.35 5.28
C ASP A 88 9.73 9.34 3.84
N TYR A 89 9.78 8.18 3.18
CA TYR A 89 9.33 7.98 1.81
C TYR A 89 8.61 6.64 1.66
N VAL A 90 7.36 6.69 1.20
CA VAL A 90 6.54 5.53 0.85
C VAL A 90 5.92 5.81 -0.51
N THR A 91 6.00 4.84 -1.43
CA THR A 91 5.41 4.97 -2.78
C THR A 91 4.45 3.82 -3.02
N LEU A 92 3.16 4.10 -3.14
CA LEU A 92 2.17 3.10 -3.53
C LEU A 92 2.07 3.01 -5.05
N TYR A 93 2.45 1.85 -5.61
CA TYR A 93 2.13 1.50 -6.99
C TYR A 93 0.83 0.69 -7.02
N THR A 94 -0.21 1.22 -7.67
CA THR A 94 -1.49 0.51 -7.85
C THR A 94 -1.56 -0.05 -9.27
N LEU A 95 -1.46 -1.37 -9.42
CA LEU A 95 -1.53 -2.07 -10.70
C LEU A 95 -2.96 -2.56 -10.98
N ARG A 96 -3.55 -2.04 -12.05
CA ARG A 96 -4.91 -2.37 -12.51
C ARG A 96 -4.89 -2.85 -13.95
N LEU A 97 -5.93 -3.58 -14.36
CA LEU A 97 -6.08 -4.09 -15.73
C LEU A 97 -6.09 -2.98 -16.82
N GLN A 98 -6.35 -1.72 -16.44
CA GLN A 98 -6.38 -0.57 -17.35
C GLN A 98 -5.22 0.42 -17.13
N GLY A 99 -4.19 0.04 -16.39
CA GLY A 99 -2.99 0.85 -16.18
C GLY A 99 -2.46 0.81 -14.74
N SER A 100 -1.30 1.43 -14.53
CA SER A 100 -0.72 1.68 -13.22
C SER A 100 -0.99 3.11 -12.75
N ASP A 101 -1.00 3.30 -11.43
CA ASP A 101 -1.03 4.60 -10.77
C ASP A 101 0.07 4.63 -9.71
N VAL A 102 0.66 5.81 -9.49
CA VAL A 102 1.82 5.99 -8.61
C VAL A 102 1.55 7.14 -7.66
N GLN A 103 1.60 6.84 -6.37
CA GLN A 103 1.28 7.79 -5.31
C GLN A 103 2.42 7.81 -4.30
N GLN A 104 2.79 8.97 -3.77
CA GLN A 104 3.88 9.11 -2.79
C GLN A 104 3.37 9.73 -1.50
N SER A 105 3.90 9.34 -0.34
CA SER A 105 3.60 9.95 0.95
C SER A 105 4.72 9.67 1.95
N GLY A 106 4.79 10.43 3.03
CA GLY A 106 5.81 10.25 4.07
C GLY A 106 6.15 11.53 4.81
N SER A 107 6.94 11.45 5.89
CA SER A 107 7.41 12.59 6.68
C SER A 107 8.28 13.54 5.86
N ALA A 108 9.17 13.02 5.01
CA ALA A 108 10.09 13.79 4.19
C ALA A 108 9.48 14.26 2.85
N VAL A 109 8.41 13.64 2.37
CA VAL A 109 7.67 14.07 1.16
C VAL A 109 6.98 15.43 1.42
N PRO A 110 7.13 16.45 0.55
CA PRO A 110 6.40 17.72 0.65
C PRO A 110 4.88 17.53 0.65
N VAL A 111 4.15 18.28 1.48
CA VAL A 111 2.69 18.08 1.70
C VAL A 111 1.89 18.19 0.40
N GLU A 112 2.35 18.99 -0.55
CA GLU A 112 1.75 19.20 -1.87
C GLU A 112 1.93 18.00 -2.80
N GLN A 113 2.94 17.16 -2.55
CA GLN A 113 3.26 15.94 -3.30
C GLN A 113 2.71 14.67 -2.64
N ARG A 114 2.29 14.74 -1.36
CA ARG A 114 1.65 13.61 -0.67
C ARG A 114 0.32 13.26 -1.32
N ALA A 115 0.08 11.96 -1.50
CA ALA A 115 -1.17 11.37 -1.98
C ALA A 115 -2.38 11.82 -1.14
N LEU A 116 -2.16 11.92 0.17
CA LEU A 116 -3.04 12.58 1.12
C LEU A 116 -2.21 13.48 2.03
N ALA A 117 -2.67 14.73 2.22
CA ALA A 117 -2.03 15.74 3.07
C ALA A 117 -2.20 15.41 4.56
N HIS A 118 -1.51 14.38 5.02
CA HIS A 118 -1.59 13.81 6.36
C HIS A 118 -0.21 13.63 7.00
N ARG A 119 -0.20 13.41 8.32
CA ARG A 119 1.04 13.17 9.08
C ARG A 119 1.57 11.75 8.86
N GLN A 120 0.69 10.76 8.88
CA GLN A 120 1.00 9.37 8.51
C GLN A 120 0.94 9.20 6.98
N ALA A 121 1.71 8.26 6.46
CA ALA A 121 1.61 7.88 5.05
C ALA A 121 0.23 7.24 4.78
N ALA A 122 -0.58 7.93 3.97
CA ALA A 122 -1.95 7.53 3.65
C ALA A 122 -2.20 7.70 2.15
N PHE A 123 -2.87 6.71 1.55
CA PHE A 123 -3.01 6.57 0.10
C PHE A 123 -4.46 6.24 -0.27
N PRO A 124 -5.13 7.06 -1.10
CA PRO A 124 -6.49 6.79 -1.54
C PRO A 124 -6.47 5.74 -2.66
N LEU A 125 -7.08 4.59 -2.39
CA LEU A 125 -7.18 3.45 -3.28
C LEU A 125 -8.62 3.32 -3.81
N GLU A 126 -8.78 3.40 -5.13
CA GLU A 126 -10.05 3.15 -5.79
C GLU A 126 -10.06 1.74 -6.38
N LEU A 127 -10.94 0.89 -5.83
CA LEU A 127 -11.19 -0.47 -6.26
C LEU A 127 -12.42 -0.52 -7.16
N ALA A 128 -12.22 -1.00 -8.40
CA ALA A 128 -13.32 -1.25 -9.32
C ALA A 128 -14.23 -2.39 -8.80
N PRO A 129 -15.54 -2.38 -9.12
CA PRO A 129 -16.46 -3.43 -8.70
C PRO A 129 -16.09 -4.78 -9.32
N MET A 130 -16.18 -5.86 -8.53
CA MET A 130 -15.97 -7.26 -8.94
C MET A 130 -14.65 -7.51 -9.70
N LYS A 131 -13.60 -6.73 -9.42
CA LYS A 131 -12.30 -6.87 -10.09
C LYS A 131 -11.13 -6.90 -9.09
N PRO A 132 -10.23 -7.89 -9.18
CA PRO A 132 -9.01 -7.88 -8.39
C PRO A 132 -8.08 -6.75 -8.86
N SER A 133 -7.53 -6.01 -7.90
CA SER A 133 -6.49 -5.00 -8.11
C SER A 133 -5.22 -5.44 -7.36
N ARG A 134 -4.05 -5.36 -8.00
CA ARG A 134 -2.78 -5.71 -7.35
C ARG A 134 -2.11 -4.43 -6.87
N CYS A 135 -1.92 -4.30 -5.57
CA CYS A 135 -1.22 -3.16 -4.99
C CYS A 135 0.21 -3.58 -4.65
N MET A 136 1.17 -2.71 -4.95
CA MET A 136 2.59 -2.89 -4.68
C MET A 136 3.13 -1.64 -3.98
N PRO A 137 3.01 -1.55 -2.65
CA PRO A 137 3.73 -0.53 -1.89
C PRO A 137 5.25 -0.75 -2.00
N MET A 138 5.95 0.19 -2.60
CA MET A 138 7.40 0.36 -2.49
C MET A 138 7.71 1.13 -1.22
N TRP A 139 8.68 0.61 -0.47
CA TRP A 139 9.04 1.05 0.86
C TRP A 139 10.53 1.35 0.97
N LEU A 140 10.85 2.36 1.78
CA LEU A 140 12.19 2.81 2.16
C LEU A 140 12.32 2.71 3.71
N PRO A 141 13.53 2.83 4.29
CA PRO A 141 13.88 2.40 5.65
C PRO A 141 12.88 2.60 6.84
N GLY A 142 12.20 1.51 7.23
CA GLY A 142 11.83 1.18 8.64
C GLY A 142 10.41 1.46 9.19
N GLN A 143 9.77 0.45 9.79
CA GLN A 143 8.58 0.46 10.72
C GLN A 143 7.22 1.05 10.22
N GLN A 144 6.01 0.47 10.36
CA GLN A 144 5.46 -0.86 10.71
C GLN A 144 3.93 -0.84 10.34
N ASP A 145 3.36 -1.97 9.87
CA ASP A 145 1.95 -2.26 9.45
C ASP A 145 1.17 -1.25 8.56
N ALA A 146 0.31 -1.79 7.69
CA ALA A 146 -0.58 -1.08 6.80
C ALA A 146 -2.03 -1.53 7.01
N GLN A 147 -2.93 -0.59 7.30
CA GLN A 147 -4.36 -0.85 7.42
C GLN A 147 -5.13 -0.27 6.24
N LEU A 148 -6.12 -1.03 5.74
CA LEU A 148 -7.07 -0.60 4.73
C LEU A 148 -8.37 -0.20 5.41
N SER A 149 -8.79 1.06 5.29
CA SER A 149 -10.02 1.60 5.90
C SER A 149 -10.92 2.29 4.86
N PRO A 150 -12.26 2.22 4.97
CA PRO A 150 -13.18 2.81 3.98
C PRO A 150 -13.48 4.28 4.30
N ASN A 151 -13.15 4.72 5.51
CA ASN A 151 -13.37 6.08 5.99
C ASN A 151 -12.04 6.78 6.22
N SER A 152 -11.87 7.91 5.55
CA SER A 152 -10.84 8.88 5.92
C SER A 152 -11.15 9.44 7.34
N PRO A 153 -10.15 9.54 8.25
CA PRO A 153 -10.28 10.32 9.47
C PRO A 153 -10.96 11.68 9.22
N ARG A 154 -11.99 12.03 9.99
CA ARG A 154 -12.87 13.18 9.71
C ARG A 154 -12.07 14.48 9.50
N GLY A 155 -11.95 14.91 8.23
CA GLY A 155 -11.16 16.09 7.84
C GLY A 155 -10.63 16.09 6.39
N PHE A 156 -10.72 14.98 5.66
CA PHE A 156 -9.92 14.72 4.45
C PHE A 156 -10.37 15.31 3.10
N LEU A 157 -11.46 16.10 3.03
CA LEU A 157 -11.94 16.63 1.76
C LEU A 157 -11.62 18.12 1.57
N ARG A 158 -10.45 18.38 0.96
CA ARG A 158 -10.26 19.54 0.08
C ARG A 158 -9.81 19.04 -1.30
N PRO A 159 -10.68 19.08 -2.34
CA PRO A 159 -10.25 18.76 -3.69
C PRO A 159 -9.20 19.77 -4.14
N LYS A 160 -8.10 19.30 -4.76
CA LYS A 160 -7.22 20.20 -5.50
C LYS A 160 -8.03 20.79 -6.66
N ARG A 161 -8.25 22.11 -6.64
CA ARG A 161 -8.63 22.83 -7.86
C ARG A 161 -7.44 22.75 -8.82
N SER A 162 -7.63 22.12 -9.97
CA SER A 162 -6.84 22.49 -11.14
C SER A 162 -7.10 23.96 -11.44
N SER A 163 -6.04 24.69 -11.78
CA SER A 163 -6.10 26.05 -12.33
C SER A 163 -5.93 26.03 -13.85
#